data_AF-A0A5B8JRG5-F1
#
_entry.id   AF-A0A5B8JRG5-F1
#
_cell.length_a   1.000
_cell.length_b   1.000
_cell.length_c   1.000
_cell.angle_alpha   90.00
_cell.angle_beta   90.00
_cell.angle_gamma   90.00
#
_symmetry.space_group_name_H-M   'P 1'
#
loop_
_entity.id
_entity.type
_entity.pdbx_description
1 polymer ?
#
loop_
_entity_poly.entity_id
_entity_poly.type
_entity_poly.pdbx_seq_one_letter_code
_entity_poly.pdbx_strand_id
1 'polypeptide(L)'
;MDRADEPMDSLAPTAEEYDAVQAAIAMVAPLRADGHRVTLNALLDRWKDLADEVEEGYSWCAPELSNDIWCRDILASIWPIIPARVQEIGQLELHSIDERYRRATILWPGHAEGEARWWIWRVPRLLEVDPSEQRGKDWPLGWEMMPFPRPDSVKVISRG
;
A
#
# COMPACT_ATOMS: atom_id res chain seq x y z
N MET A 1 12.66 -0.97 46.44
CA MET A 1 11.75 -0.72 45.31
C MET A 1 12.50 -1.16 44.07
N ASP A 2 12.43 -2.46 43.77
CA ASP A 2 12.96 -3.02 42.54
C ASP A 2 12.08 -2.54 41.40
N ARG A 3 12.62 -1.64 40.59
CA ARG A 3 12.09 -1.36 39.27
C ARG A 3 12.60 -2.51 38.40
N ALA A 4 11.79 -3.54 38.26
CA ALA A 4 12.06 -4.60 37.30
C ALA A 4 12.27 -3.96 35.93
N ASP A 5 13.48 -4.08 35.40
CA ASP A 5 13.73 -4.05 33.97
C ASP A 5 12.86 -5.15 33.37
N GLU A 6 11.67 -4.79 32.88
CA GLU A 6 10.94 -5.65 31.95
C GLU A 6 11.83 -5.82 30.72
N PRO A 7 12.16 -7.06 30.33
CA PRO A 7 13.01 -7.25 29.18
C PRO A 7 12.25 -6.77 27.95
N MET A 8 12.81 -5.76 27.27
CA MET A 8 12.47 -5.32 25.90
C MET A 8 12.65 -6.43 24.83
N ASP A 9 12.65 -7.69 25.24
CA ASP A 9 12.84 -8.91 24.45
C ASP A 9 11.51 -9.41 23.83
N SER A 10 10.45 -8.59 23.88
CA SER A 10 9.06 -9.03 23.67
C SER A 10 8.34 -8.42 22.46
N LEU A 11 9.03 -7.64 21.61
CA LEU A 11 8.43 -7.06 20.40
C LEU A 11 8.79 -7.79 19.10
N ALA A 12 9.85 -8.60 19.09
CA ALA A 12 10.20 -9.41 17.94
C ALA A 12 9.34 -10.69 17.90
N PRO A 13 8.82 -11.09 16.72
CA PRO A 13 8.18 -12.40 16.57
C PRO A 13 9.14 -13.52 16.96
N THR A 14 8.60 -14.55 17.61
CA THR A 14 9.32 -15.80 17.85
C THR A 14 9.61 -16.53 16.53
N ALA A 15 10.51 -17.51 16.55
CA ALA A 15 10.80 -18.31 15.35
C ALA A 15 9.56 -19.05 14.81
N GLU A 16 8.72 -19.60 15.69
CA GLU A 16 7.46 -20.25 15.30
C GLU A 16 6.48 -19.26 14.65
N GLU A 17 6.38 -18.05 15.19
CA GLU A 17 5.54 -16.99 14.61
C GLU A 17 6.09 -16.52 13.26
N TYR A 18 7.42 -16.42 13.12
CA TYR A 18 8.07 -16.09 11.86
C TYR A 18 7.79 -17.16 10.79
N ASP A 19 7.94 -18.44 11.13
CA ASP A 19 7.66 -19.55 10.21
C ASP A 19 6.18 -19.59 9.80
N ALA A 20 5.26 -19.32 10.75
CA ALA A 20 3.83 -19.23 10.45
C ALA A 20 3.51 -18.07 9.49
N VAL A 21 4.15 -16.91 9.66
CA VAL A 21 4.03 -15.77 8.73
C VAL A 21 4.57 -16.12 7.36
N GLN A 22 5.73 -16.77 7.28
CA GLN A 22 6.31 -17.22 6.01
C GLN A 22 5.43 -18.23 5.29
N ALA A 23 4.82 -19.16 6.03
CA ALA A 23 3.86 -20.11 5.49
C ALA A 23 2.61 -19.39 4.95
N ALA A 24 2.06 -18.42 5.70
CA ALA A 24 0.93 -17.61 5.25
C ALA A 24 1.22 -16.86 3.95
N ILE A 25 2.39 -16.22 3.84
CA ILE A 25 2.81 -15.51 2.63
C ILE A 25 2.95 -16.49 1.46
N ALA A 26 3.59 -17.65 1.67
CA ALA A 26 3.79 -18.64 0.61
C ALA A 26 2.48 -19.22 0.04
N MET A 27 1.37 -19.15 0.78
CA MET A 27 0.05 -19.57 0.28
C MET A 27 -0.58 -18.60 -0.71
N VAL A 28 -0.22 -17.31 -0.66
CA VAL A 28 -0.95 -16.26 -1.41
C VAL A 28 -0.05 -15.43 -2.32
N ALA A 29 1.25 -15.35 -2.04
CA ALA A 29 2.21 -14.61 -2.84
C ALA A 29 2.86 -15.55 -3.88
N PRO A 30 2.97 -15.13 -5.15
CA PRO A 30 3.77 -15.82 -6.13
C PRO A 30 5.24 -15.75 -5.72
N LEU A 31 5.99 -16.80 -6.05
CA LEU A 31 7.44 -16.77 -6.00
C LEU A 31 7.94 -15.62 -6.88
N ARG A 32 8.78 -14.74 -6.33
CA ARG A 32 9.46 -13.74 -7.14
C ARG A 32 10.38 -14.44 -8.15
N ALA A 33 10.53 -13.84 -9.32
CA ALA A 33 11.36 -14.38 -10.39
C ALA A 33 12.85 -14.50 -10.01
N ASP A 34 13.29 -13.73 -9.03
CA ASP A 34 14.64 -13.75 -8.45
C ASP A 34 14.83 -14.80 -7.35
N GLY A 35 13.80 -15.58 -7.01
CA GLY A 35 13.83 -16.61 -5.98
C GLY A 35 13.76 -16.08 -4.54
N HIS A 36 13.67 -14.76 -4.33
CA HIS A 36 13.55 -14.19 -2.99
C HIS A 36 12.12 -14.33 -2.46
N ARG A 37 12.01 -14.83 -1.22
CA ARG A 37 10.73 -14.90 -0.51
C ARG A 37 10.29 -13.50 -0.10
N VAL A 38 9.03 -13.18 -0.39
CA VAL A 38 8.38 -11.99 0.14
C VAL A 38 8.27 -12.13 1.66
N THR A 39 8.56 -11.06 2.41
CA THR A 39 8.41 -11.02 3.87
C THR A 39 7.30 -10.06 4.26
N LEU A 40 6.77 -10.19 5.47
CA LEU A 40 5.74 -9.28 5.99
C LEU A 40 6.25 -7.83 6.04
N ASN A 41 7.47 -7.63 6.54
CA ASN A 41 8.09 -6.30 6.58
C ASN A 41 8.26 -5.72 5.18
N ALA A 42 8.71 -6.50 4.19
CA ALA A 42 8.84 -6.02 2.82
C ALA A 42 7.49 -5.63 2.18
N LEU A 43 6.39 -6.24 2.61
CA LEU A 43 5.04 -5.84 2.17
C LEU A 43 4.58 -4.55 2.84
N LEU A 44 4.83 -4.40 4.14
CA LEU A 44 4.54 -3.17 4.87
C LEU A 44 5.38 -2.00 4.34
N ASP A 45 6.68 -2.21 4.14
CA ASP A 45 7.59 -1.23 3.53
C ASP A 45 7.10 -0.82 2.15
N ARG A 46 6.75 -1.77 1.27
CA ARG A 46 6.23 -1.44 -0.06
C ARG A 46 4.90 -0.69 0.00
N TRP A 47 4.03 -1.03 0.95
CA TRP A 47 2.76 -0.31 1.13
C TRP A 47 2.99 1.11 1.65
N LYS A 48 3.96 1.29 2.55
CA LYS A 48 4.39 2.59 3.05
C LYS A 48 5.02 3.43 1.95
N ASP A 49 5.93 2.89 1.17
CA ASP A 49 6.59 3.58 0.06
C ASP A 49 5.53 4.06 -0.95
N LEU A 50 4.55 3.22 -1.30
CA LEU A 50 3.43 3.64 -2.14
C LEU A 50 2.62 4.76 -1.49
N ALA A 51 2.33 4.69 -0.18
CA ALA A 51 1.63 5.75 0.53
C ALA A 51 2.42 7.08 0.49
N ASP A 52 3.75 7.02 0.60
CA ASP A 52 4.65 8.17 0.48
C ASP A 52 4.58 8.75 -0.95
N GLU A 53 4.69 7.91 -1.97
CA GLU A 53 4.63 8.32 -3.38
C GLU A 53 3.29 9.00 -3.73
N VAL A 54 2.15 8.44 -3.29
CA VAL A 54 0.84 9.07 -3.55
C VAL A 54 0.62 10.36 -2.76
N GLU A 55 1.29 10.54 -1.62
CA GLU A 55 1.28 11.79 -0.84
C GLU A 55 2.12 12.89 -1.50
N GLU A 56 3.24 12.53 -2.13
CA GLU A 56 4.15 13.48 -2.78
C GLU A 56 3.72 13.85 -4.21
N GLY A 57 3.07 12.92 -4.90
CA GLY A 57 2.74 13.03 -6.32
C GLY A 57 3.06 11.73 -7.03
N TYR A 58 2.03 10.96 -7.36
CA TYR A 58 2.23 9.66 -8.00
C TYR A 58 2.42 9.83 -9.51
N SER A 59 3.49 9.26 -10.07
CA SER A 59 3.69 9.20 -11.51
C SER A 59 2.62 8.30 -12.13
N TRP A 60 1.61 8.91 -12.74
CA TRP A 60 0.38 8.19 -13.07
C TRP A 60 0.57 7.18 -14.19
N CYS A 61 0.28 5.92 -13.87
CA CYS A 61 0.01 4.86 -14.82
C CYS A 61 -0.96 3.85 -14.17
N ALA A 62 -2.18 3.72 -14.70
CA ALA A 62 -3.21 2.88 -14.06
C ALA A 62 -2.80 1.39 -13.90
N PRO A 63 -2.12 0.75 -14.89
CA PRO A 63 -1.54 -0.57 -14.70
C PRO A 63 -0.45 -0.63 -13.61
N GLU A 64 0.40 0.40 -13.49
CA GLU A 64 1.45 0.45 -12.47
C GLU A 64 0.87 0.62 -11.08
N LEU A 65 -0.11 1.52 -10.89
CA LEU A 65 -0.80 1.68 -9.61
C LEU A 65 -1.47 0.37 -9.17
N SER A 66 -2.07 -0.36 -10.12
CA SER A 66 -2.66 -1.68 -9.84
C SER A 66 -1.60 -2.70 -9.40
N ASN A 67 -0.40 -2.65 -9.99
CA ASN A 67 0.73 -3.50 -9.61
C ASN A 67 1.32 -3.11 -8.25
N ASP A 68 1.39 -1.82 -7.92
CA ASP A 68 1.97 -1.36 -6.66
C ASP A 68 1.05 -1.66 -5.47
N ILE A 69 -0.26 -1.49 -5.66
CA ILE A 69 -1.30 -1.83 -4.68
C ILE A 69 -1.36 -3.33 -4.36
N TRP A 70 -0.82 -4.19 -5.23
CA TRP A 70 -0.82 -5.65 -5.03
C TRP A 70 -0.24 -6.07 -3.66
N CYS A 71 0.74 -5.34 -3.12
CA CYS A 71 1.26 -5.61 -1.78
C CYS A 71 0.15 -5.55 -0.71
N ARG A 72 -0.80 -4.64 -0.84
CA ARG A 72 -1.94 -4.47 0.07
C ARG A 72 -2.95 -5.59 -0.04
N ASP A 73 -3.11 -6.19 -1.22
CA ASP A 73 -3.94 -7.39 -1.43
C ASP A 73 -3.35 -8.61 -0.71
N ILE A 74 -2.02 -8.78 -0.76
CA ILE A 74 -1.37 -9.84 0.02
C ILE A 74 -1.57 -9.58 1.50
N LEU A 75 -1.26 -8.36 1.97
CA LEU A 75 -1.44 -8.00 3.38
C LEU A 75 -2.86 -8.34 3.84
N ALA A 76 -3.89 -7.95 3.10
CA ALA A 76 -5.28 -8.28 3.43
C ALA A 76 -5.56 -9.78 3.48
N SER A 77 -4.93 -10.57 2.61
CA SER A 77 -5.13 -12.01 2.53
C SER A 77 -4.44 -12.76 3.68
N ILE A 78 -3.24 -12.32 4.08
CA ILE A 78 -2.48 -12.97 5.16
C ILE A 78 -2.86 -12.48 6.56
N TRP A 79 -3.30 -11.23 6.69
CA TRP A 79 -3.59 -10.64 8.01
C TRP A 79 -4.49 -11.50 8.90
N PRO A 80 -5.63 -12.07 8.41
CA PRO A 80 -6.51 -12.85 9.27
C PRO A 80 -5.95 -14.24 9.65
N ILE A 81 -4.86 -14.70 9.04
CA ILE A 81 -4.31 -16.06 9.23
C ILE A 81 -2.94 -16.09 9.91
N ILE A 82 -2.24 -14.95 9.99
CA ILE A 82 -0.98 -14.85 10.75
C ILE A 82 -1.24 -14.88 12.25
N PRO A 83 -0.25 -15.23 13.09
CA PRO A 83 -0.43 -15.27 14.55
C PRO A 83 -0.95 -13.96 15.12
N ALA A 84 -1.90 -14.02 16.06
CA ALA A 84 -2.57 -12.84 16.62
C ALA A 84 -1.60 -11.81 17.21
N ARG A 85 -0.54 -12.25 17.90
CA ARG A 85 0.50 -11.36 18.43
C ARG A 85 1.22 -10.59 17.33
N VAL A 86 1.52 -11.22 16.20
CA VAL A 86 2.14 -10.54 15.05
C VAL A 86 1.18 -9.51 14.45
N GLN A 87 -0.13 -9.84 14.37
CA GLN A 87 -1.15 -8.87 13.97
C GLN A 87 -1.14 -7.66 14.91
N GLU A 88 -1.18 -7.88 16.23
CA GLU A 88 -1.19 -6.81 17.24
C GLU A 88 0.03 -5.89 17.14
N ILE A 89 1.23 -6.47 16.93
CA ILE A 89 2.46 -5.70 16.75
C ILE A 89 2.40 -4.84 15.47
N GLY A 90 1.91 -5.41 14.36
CA GLY A 90 1.86 -4.72 13.07
C GLY A 90 0.61 -3.85 12.83
N GLN A 91 -0.44 -3.97 13.65
CA GLN A 91 -1.74 -3.36 13.39
C GLN A 91 -1.69 -1.84 13.37
N LEU A 92 -0.92 -1.25 14.29
CA LEU A 92 -0.80 0.21 14.37
C LEU A 92 -0.08 0.79 13.15
N GLU A 93 0.97 0.13 12.69
CA GLU A 93 1.72 0.51 11.49
C GLU A 93 0.84 0.39 10.23
N LEU A 94 0.21 -0.77 10.03
CA LEU A 94 -0.68 -0.98 8.88
C LEU A 94 -1.82 0.04 8.85
N HIS A 95 -2.42 0.34 10.01
CA HIS A 95 -3.49 1.33 10.10
C HIS A 95 -2.99 2.74 9.76
N SER A 96 -1.81 3.12 10.25
CA SER A 96 -1.21 4.41 9.94
C SER A 96 -0.96 4.58 8.44
N ILE A 97 -0.44 3.53 7.78
CA ILE A 97 -0.21 3.56 6.32
C ILE A 97 -1.55 3.63 5.57
N ASP A 98 -2.56 2.85 5.98
CA ASP A 98 -3.89 2.87 5.39
C ASP A 98 -4.55 4.26 5.49
N GLU A 99 -4.43 4.94 6.63
CA GLU A 99 -4.95 6.30 6.83
C GLU A 99 -4.27 7.33 5.93
N ARG A 100 -2.94 7.23 5.78
CA ARG A 100 -2.15 8.09 4.88
C ARG A 100 -2.59 7.92 3.44
N TYR A 101 -2.63 6.67 2.96
CA TYR A 101 -3.09 6.37 1.62
C TYR A 101 -4.54 6.86 1.38
N ARG A 102 -5.46 6.66 2.34
CA ARG A 102 -6.84 7.18 2.22
C ARG A 102 -6.91 8.70 2.10
N ARG A 103 -6.07 9.41 2.85
CA ARG A 103 -6.02 10.88 2.85
C ARG A 103 -5.45 11.41 1.53
N ALA A 104 -4.41 10.76 1.03
CA ALA A 104 -3.71 11.09 -0.20
C ALA A 104 -4.51 10.74 -1.47
N THR A 105 -5.56 9.94 -1.34
CA THR A 105 -6.38 9.50 -2.47
C THR A 105 -7.83 9.99 -2.38
N ILE A 106 -8.54 9.85 -3.49
CA ILE A 106 -9.98 10.01 -3.58
C ILE A 106 -10.62 8.69 -3.98
N LEU A 107 -11.84 8.48 -3.54
CA LEU A 107 -12.64 7.32 -3.90
C LEU A 107 -13.14 7.45 -5.35
N TRP A 108 -13.13 6.33 -6.07
CA TRP A 108 -13.77 6.23 -7.38
C TRP A 108 -15.27 6.54 -7.26
N PRO A 109 -15.86 7.29 -8.20
CA PRO A 109 -17.30 7.52 -8.20
C PRO A 109 -18.09 6.20 -8.20
N GLY A 110 -19.07 6.09 -7.30
CA GLY A 110 -19.94 4.91 -7.20
C GLY A 110 -19.47 3.82 -6.23
N HIS A 111 -18.27 3.96 -5.65
CA HIS A 111 -17.78 3.05 -4.60
C HIS A 111 -17.99 3.64 -3.20
N ALA A 112 -17.98 2.78 -2.19
CA ALA A 112 -18.07 3.16 -0.78
C ALA A 112 -16.77 2.86 -0.01
N GLU A 113 -16.50 3.67 1.01
CA GLU A 113 -15.33 3.55 1.90
C GLU A 113 -15.19 2.18 2.59
N GLY A 114 -16.31 1.50 2.84
CA GLY A 114 -16.36 0.22 3.54
C GLY A 114 -16.30 -1.00 2.62
N GLU A 115 -16.10 -0.84 1.31
CA GLU A 115 -16.04 -1.97 0.39
C GLU A 115 -14.82 -2.87 0.65
N ALA A 116 -15.00 -4.17 0.39
CA ALA A 116 -13.88 -5.10 0.37
C ALA A 116 -12.85 -4.63 -0.65
N ARG A 117 -11.57 -4.65 -0.25
CA ARG A 117 -10.46 -4.13 -1.05
C ARG A 117 -10.61 -2.65 -1.44
N TRP A 118 -11.18 -1.83 -0.55
CA TRP A 118 -11.38 -0.38 -0.73
C TRP A 118 -10.20 0.39 -1.36
N TRP A 119 -8.97 -0.08 -1.17
CA TRP A 119 -7.75 0.54 -1.70
C TRP A 119 -7.67 0.51 -3.24
N ILE A 120 -8.31 -0.46 -3.92
CA ILE A 120 -8.31 -0.56 -5.40
C ILE A 120 -9.21 0.48 -6.05
N TRP A 121 -10.21 0.97 -5.31
CA TRP A 121 -11.20 1.94 -5.81
C TRP A 121 -10.77 3.37 -5.51
N ARG A 122 -9.46 3.64 -5.59
CA ARG A 122 -8.90 4.92 -5.22
C ARG A 122 -7.96 5.45 -6.30
N VAL A 123 -7.89 6.77 -6.38
CA VAL A 123 -6.95 7.50 -7.25
C VAL A 123 -6.15 8.47 -6.39
N PRO A 124 -4.83 8.60 -6.59
CA PRO A 124 -4.03 9.66 -5.96
C PRO A 124 -4.60 11.06 -6.24
N ARG A 125 -4.56 11.93 -5.24
CA ARG A 125 -4.97 13.34 -5.36
C ARG A 125 -3.95 14.17 -6.13
N LEU A 126 -2.68 13.77 -6.10
CA LEU A 126 -1.59 14.43 -6.78
C LEU A 126 -1.05 13.47 -7.83
N LEU A 127 -1.13 13.87 -9.09
CA LEU A 127 -0.55 13.14 -10.22
C LEU A 127 0.66 13.89 -10.71
N GLU A 128 1.82 13.25 -10.64
CA GLU A 128 3.06 13.75 -11.21
C GLU A 128 3.08 13.42 -12.71
N VAL A 129 3.47 14.40 -13.53
CA VAL A 129 3.71 14.22 -14.97
C VAL A 129 5.11 14.70 -15.27
N ASP A 130 5.91 13.82 -15.89
CA ASP A 130 7.22 14.21 -16.43
C ASP A 130 7.01 15.28 -17.52
N PRO A 131 7.65 16.46 -17.42
CA PRO A 131 7.53 17.52 -18.42
C PRO A 131 7.89 17.08 -19.85
N SER A 132 8.78 16.10 -20.00
CA SER A 132 9.17 15.53 -21.29
C SER A 132 8.11 14.59 -21.90
N GLU A 133 7.23 14.04 -21.06
CA GLU A 133 6.10 13.20 -21.45
C GLU A 133 4.79 13.97 -21.59
N GLN A 134 4.78 15.24 -21.17
CA GLN A 134 3.64 16.14 -21.24
C GLN A 134 3.31 16.53 -22.70
N ARG A 135 2.60 15.66 -23.42
CA ARG A 135 2.14 15.89 -24.79
C ARG A 135 0.74 16.50 -24.81
N GLY A 136 0.63 17.81 -24.58
CA GLY A 136 -0.64 18.53 -24.55
C GLY A 136 -1.43 18.31 -23.25
N LYS A 137 -2.69 18.79 -23.22
CA LYS A 137 -3.67 18.89 -22.09
C LYS A 137 -3.14 18.45 -20.71
N ASP A 138 -3.22 19.34 -19.72
CA ASP A 138 -2.92 19.33 -18.27
C ASP A 138 -3.07 18.03 -17.43
N TRP A 139 -3.04 16.81 -17.99
CA TRP A 139 -3.31 15.52 -17.35
C TRP A 139 -2.40 14.41 -17.90
N PRO A 140 -2.03 13.42 -17.07
CA PRO A 140 -1.17 12.31 -17.47
C PRO A 140 -1.78 11.46 -18.60
N LEU A 141 -0.89 10.87 -19.41
CA LEU A 141 -1.27 9.87 -20.41
C LEU A 141 -1.93 8.66 -19.75
N GLY A 142 -2.87 8.02 -20.45
CA GLY A 142 -3.60 6.86 -19.94
C GLY A 142 -4.79 7.22 -19.03
N TRP A 143 -4.93 8.48 -18.60
CA TRP A 143 -6.12 8.91 -17.85
C TRP A 143 -7.42 8.73 -18.66
N GLU A 144 -7.36 8.88 -19.98
CA GLU A 144 -8.48 8.68 -20.89
C GLU A 144 -9.10 7.27 -20.84
N MET A 145 -8.38 6.29 -20.28
CA MET A 145 -8.86 4.93 -20.08
C MET A 145 -9.71 4.77 -18.82
N MET A 146 -9.75 5.78 -17.95
CA MET A 146 -10.55 5.73 -16.72
C MET A 146 -12.06 5.78 -17.03
N PRO A 147 -12.88 5.01 -16.31
CA PRO A 147 -14.32 4.91 -16.58
C PRO A 147 -15.13 6.12 -16.08
N PHE A 148 -14.47 7.18 -15.63
CA PHE A 148 -15.09 8.39 -15.08
C PHE A 148 -14.30 9.65 -15.48
N PRO A 149 -14.97 10.83 -15.52
CA PRO A 149 -14.32 12.08 -15.85
C PRO A 149 -13.30 12.51 -14.79
N ARG A 150 -12.41 13.43 -15.17
CA ARG A 150 -11.41 14.06 -14.31
C ARG A 150 -12.05 14.67 -13.06
N PRO A 151 -11.70 14.21 -11.84
CA PRO A 151 -12.23 14.78 -10.60
C PRO A 151 -11.57 16.12 -10.29
N ASP A 152 -12.37 17.13 -9.90
CA ASP A 152 -11.87 18.47 -9.54
C ASP A 152 -10.90 18.46 -8.34
N SER A 153 -10.96 17.42 -7.52
CA SER A 153 -10.14 17.24 -6.32
C SER A 153 -8.76 16.63 -6.59
N VAL A 154 -8.49 16.22 -7.84
CA VAL A 154 -7.19 15.73 -8.28
C VAL A 154 -6.44 16.86 -8.97
N LYS A 155 -5.17 17.02 -8.61
CA LYS A 155 -4.26 18.02 -9.15
C LYS A 155 -3.13 17.33 -9.90
N VAL A 156 -2.76 17.93 -11.02
CA VAL A 156 -1.61 17.50 -11.81
C VAL A 156 -0.47 18.45 -11.49
N ILE A 157 0.68 17.89 -11.14
CA ILE A 157 1.88 18.62 -10.74
C ILE A 157 3.05 18.23 -11.64
N SER A 158 4.03 19.13 -11.76
CA SER A 158 5.30 18.86 -12.44
C SER A 158 6.42 18.91 -11.40
N ARG A 159 7.23 17.85 -11.28
CA ARG A 159 8.52 17.96 -10.59
C ARG A 159 9.49 18.71 -11.50
N GLY A 160 10.13 19.74 -10.95
CA GLY A 160 11.18 20.53 -11.61
C GLY A 160 12.57 19.96 -11.41
#